data_AF-A0A522K789-F1
#
_entry.id   AF-A0A522K789-F1
#
_cell.length_a   1.000
_cell.length_b   1.000
_cell.length_c   1.000
_cell.angle_alpha   90.00
_cell.angle_beta   90.00
_cell.angle_gamma   90.00
#
_symmetry.space_group_name_H-M   'P 1'
#
loop_
_entity.id
_entity.type
_entity.pdbx_description
1 polymer ?
#
loop_
_entity_poly.entity_id
_entity_poly.type
_entity_poly.pdbx_seq_one_letter_code
_entity_poly.pdbx_strand_id
1 'polypeptide(L)'
;MDRIIAPYTVTAGAADVAPATGTPGYATDGNPATNTPATLWPSYQYNAIQEEIMAAIIGSGQTPDRTKNNLLMSAFPLVVPTTPTLKLTNTIFVEDKQCFMVWITVGAYTGYMSPECGMWMDGWTPNPLPFQVNAIGTTVNNADYPALYARYVASGLLVSSGSWVPGTLNICDVVAGTTFKLPDLRNMHKRMTGTNADTANA
;
A
#
# COMPACT_ATOMS: atom_id res chain seq x y z
N MET A 1 -8.28 -17.55 7.81
CA MET A 1 -7.74 -18.46 8.84
C MET A 1 -8.26 -18.05 10.20
N ASP A 2 -8.66 -19.04 10.99
CA ASP A 2 -9.01 -18.94 12.42
C ASP A 2 -8.26 -20.07 13.14
N ARG A 3 -8.20 -20.02 14.47
CA ARG A 3 -7.60 -21.11 15.26
C ARG A 3 -8.42 -22.40 15.14
N ILE A 4 -7.79 -23.54 15.40
CA ILE A 4 -8.43 -24.85 15.32
C ILE A 4 -9.72 -24.94 16.14
N ILE A 5 -10.78 -25.45 15.50
CA ILE A 5 -12.07 -25.78 16.14
C ILE A 5 -12.33 -27.26 15.85
N ALA A 6 -12.02 -28.10 16.83
CA ALA A 6 -12.18 -29.55 16.74
C ALA A 6 -12.48 -30.12 18.15
N PRO A 7 -13.05 -31.35 18.24
CA PRO A 7 -13.09 -32.06 19.52
C PRO A 7 -11.69 -32.16 20.14
N TYR A 8 -11.63 -32.15 21.47
CA TYR A 8 -10.39 -32.26 22.25
C TYR A 8 -9.39 -31.09 22.08
N THR A 9 -9.86 -29.90 21.69
CA THR A 9 -9.07 -28.67 21.76
C THR A 9 -9.16 -28.01 23.14
N VAL A 10 -8.09 -27.31 23.52
CA VAL A 10 -7.96 -26.62 24.81
C VAL A 10 -7.87 -25.11 24.62
N THR A 11 -8.07 -24.35 25.70
CA THR A 11 -7.85 -22.89 25.67
C THR A 11 -6.36 -22.56 25.55
N ALA A 12 -6.03 -21.34 25.09
CA ALA A 12 -4.64 -20.92 24.88
C ALA A 12 -3.75 -21.07 26.13
N GLY A 13 -4.29 -20.84 27.32
CA GLY A 13 -3.55 -20.99 28.58
C GLY A 13 -3.27 -22.44 28.99
N ALA A 14 -3.95 -23.41 28.38
CA ALA A 14 -3.79 -24.84 28.63
C ALA A 14 -3.14 -25.58 27.45
N ALA A 15 -2.71 -24.86 26.41
CA ALA A 15 -2.05 -25.44 25.25
C ALA A 15 -0.64 -25.92 25.59
N ASP A 16 -0.20 -27.01 24.95
CA ASP A 16 1.18 -27.48 25.04
C ASP A 16 2.13 -26.38 24.56
N VAL A 17 3.15 -26.09 25.37
CA VAL A 17 4.18 -25.09 25.07
C VAL A 17 5.49 -25.77 24.67
N ALA A 18 6.30 -25.05 23.90
CA ALA A 18 7.63 -25.52 23.54
C ALA A 18 8.47 -25.80 24.81
N PRO A 19 9.26 -26.90 24.84
CA PRO A 19 10.14 -27.19 25.95
C PRO A 19 11.10 -26.03 26.23
N ALA A 20 11.25 -25.63 27.50
CA ALA A 20 12.12 -24.52 27.89
C ALA A 20 13.62 -24.88 27.82
N THR A 21 13.93 -26.18 27.78
CA THR A 21 15.30 -26.73 27.78
C THR A 21 15.44 -27.77 26.68
N GLY A 22 16.61 -27.83 26.05
CA GLY A 22 16.94 -28.82 25.02
C GLY A 22 17.96 -28.26 24.02
N THR A 23 18.55 -29.14 23.22
CA THR A 23 19.43 -28.75 22.11
C THR A 23 18.59 -28.57 20.84
N PRO A 24 18.65 -27.40 20.15
CA PRO A 24 17.97 -27.21 18.88
C PRO A 24 18.38 -28.26 17.84
N GLY A 25 17.42 -28.74 17.04
CA GLY A 25 17.64 -29.75 16.01
C GLY A 25 16.57 -29.73 14.92
N TYR A 26 16.75 -30.56 13.90
CA TYR A 26 15.80 -30.71 12.79
C TYR A 26 15.07 -32.05 12.90
N ALA A 27 13.82 -32.09 12.42
CA ALA A 27 13.06 -33.33 12.34
C ALA A 27 13.72 -34.32 11.36
N THR A 28 13.62 -35.61 11.64
CA THR A 28 14.13 -36.70 10.79
C THR A 28 13.08 -37.79 10.63
N ASP A 29 13.03 -38.42 9.47
CA ASP A 29 12.25 -39.64 9.23
C ASP A 29 12.82 -40.86 9.98
N GLY A 30 13.94 -40.67 10.69
CA GLY A 30 14.68 -41.75 11.33
C GLY A 30 15.39 -42.63 10.30
N ASN A 31 15.80 -43.81 10.73
CA ASN A 31 16.37 -44.83 9.87
C ASN A 31 16.08 -46.21 10.46
N PRO A 32 15.17 -46.99 9.86
CA PRO A 32 14.84 -48.34 10.33
C PRO A 32 16.04 -49.29 10.34
N ALA A 33 16.98 -49.16 9.40
CA ALA A 33 18.15 -50.03 9.31
C ALA A 33 19.13 -49.84 10.48
N THR A 34 19.13 -48.65 11.10
CA THR A 34 19.94 -48.35 12.29
C THR A 34 19.11 -48.26 13.57
N ASN A 35 17.82 -48.63 13.52
CA ASN A 35 16.86 -48.48 14.62
C ASN A 35 16.77 -47.04 15.17
N THR A 36 16.99 -46.03 14.31
CA THR A 36 16.80 -44.63 14.69
C THR A 36 15.32 -44.25 14.50
N PRO A 37 14.58 -43.86 15.55
CA PRO A 37 13.18 -43.49 15.41
C PRO A 37 13.01 -42.18 14.64
N ALA A 38 11.85 -42.03 13.98
CA ALA A 38 11.42 -40.77 13.40
C ALA A 38 11.07 -39.75 14.49
N THR A 39 11.15 -38.47 14.15
CA THR A 39 10.66 -37.39 15.02
C THR A 39 9.14 -37.45 15.12
N LEU A 40 8.61 -37.54 16.35
CA LEU A 40 7.19 -37.40 16.63
C LEU A 40 6.83 -35.92 16.62
N TRP A 41 5.83 -35.52 15.82
CA TRP A 41 5.40 -34.13 15.73
C TRP A 41 4.48 -33.76 16.91
N PRO A 42 4.93 -32.93 17.86
CA PRO A 42 4.15 -32.60 19.05
C PRO A 42 3.15 -31.46 18.77
N SER A 43 2.06 -31.42 19.54
CA SER A 43 1.00 -30.41 19.39
C SER A 43 1.50 -28.97 19.51
N TYR A 44 2.49 -28.69 20.36
CA TYR A 44 3.06 -27.35 20.52
C TYR A 44 3.64 -26.81 19.20
N GLN A 45 4.19 -27.68 18.35
CA GLN A 45 4.81 -27.28 17.09
C GLN A 45 3.74 -26.82 16.08
N TYR A 46 2.59 -27.51 16.06
CA TYR A 46 1.43 -27.08 15.28
C TYR A 46 0.88 -25.74 15.79
N ASN A 47 0.71 -25.62 17.12
CA ASN A 47 0.22 -24.38 17.73
C ASN A 47 1.18 -23.21 17.42
N ALA A 48 2.50 -23.42 17.50
CA ALA A 48 3.48 -22.40 17.16
C ALA A 48 3.32 -21.91 15.71
N ILE A 49 3.20 -22.82 14.74
CA ILE A 49 2.98 -22.46 13.33
C ILE A 49 1.66 -21.71 13.16
N GLN A 50 0.58 -22.18 13.81
CA GLN A 50 -0.70 -21.51 13.76
C GLN A 50 -0.60 -20.08 14.31
N GLU A 51 0.05 -19.90 15.46
CA GLU A 51 0.18 -18.58 16.09
C GLU A 51 1.09 -17.63 15.28
N GLU A 52 2.14 -18.11 14.63
CA GLU A 52 2.96 -17.29 13.70
C GLU A 52 2.12 -16.75 12.54
N ILE A 53 1.30 -17.61 11.91
CA ILE A 53 0.42 -17.19 10.81
C ILE A 53 -0.66 -16.22 11.32
N MET A 54 -1.24 -16.50 12.50
CA MET A 54 -2.23 -15.62 13.12
C MET A 54 -1.63 -14.26 13.48
N ALA A 55 -0.38 -14.23 13.96
CA ALA A 55 0.34 -13.00 14.27
C ALA A 55 0.57 -12.15 13.01
N ALA A 56 0.92 -12.75 11.86
CA ALA A 56 1.04 -12.04 10.60
C ALA A 56 -0.31 -11.43 10.15
N ILE A 57 -1.40 -12.19 10.25
CA ILE A 57 -2.75 -11.72 9.89
C ILE A 57 -3.17 -10.56 10.79
N ILE A 58 -3.06 -10.71 12.11
CA ILE A 58 -3.44 -9.67 13.08
C ILE A 58 -2.53 -8.45 12.95
N GLY A 59 -1.21 -8.66 12.77
CA GLY A 59 -0.22 -7.60 12.57
C GLY A 59 -0.47 -6.77 11.32
N SER A 60 -1.08 -7.35 10.29
CA SER A 60 -1.54 -6.61 9.09
C SER A 60 -2.85 -5.84 9.29
N GLY A 61 -3.43 -5.85 10.50
CA GLY A 61 -4.70 -5.20 10.84
C GLY A 61 -5.94 -5.99 10.40
N GLN A 62 -5.79 -7.25 9.98
CA GLN A 62 -6.91 -8.08 9.56
C GLN A 62 -7.54 -8.82 10.75
N THR A 63 -8.85 -9.09 10.63
CA THR A 63 -9.56 -9.95 11.58
C THR A 63 -9.50 -11.39 11.09
N PRO A 64 -9.08 -12.35 11.94
CA PRO A 64 -9.18 -13.77 11.64
C PRO A 64 -10.59 -14.18 11.22
N ASP A 65 -10.69 -14.91 10.12
CA ASP A 65 -11.94 -15.30 9.49
C ASP A 65 -11.78 -16.67 8.84
N ARG A 66 -12.55 -17.65 9.30
CA ARG A 66 -12.53 -19.03 8.80
C ARG A 66 -13.05 -19.20 7.39
N THR A 67 -13.82 -18.23 6.89
CA THR A 67 -14.37 -18.27 5.52
C THR A 67 -13.39 -17.75 4.47
N LYS A 68 -12.27 -17.16 4.90
CA LYS A 68 -11.26 -16.54 4.03
C LYS A 68 -9.96 -17.31 4.03
N ASN A 69 -9.59 -17.81 2.84
CA ASN A 69 -8.35 -18.56 2.59
C ASN A 69 -7.23 -17.69 1.99
N ASN A 70 -7.43 -16.37 1.92
CA ASN A 70 -6.47 -15.42 1.36
C ASN A 70 -5.88 -14.45 2.40
N LEU A 71 -6.21 -14.59 3.69
CA LEU A 71 -5.74 -13.65 4.73
C LEU A 71 -4.21 -13.57 4.82
N LEU A 72 -3.51 -14.71 4.77
CA LEU A 72 -2.05 -14.69 4.82
C LEU A 72 -1.43 -13.96 3.63
N MET A 73 -1.96 -14.17 2.42
CA MET A 73 -1.50 -13.45 1.23
C MET A 73 -1.76 -11.94 1.36
N SER A 74 -2.93 -11.57 1.89
CA SER A 74 -3.31 -10.17 2.09
C SER A 74 -2.58 -9.48 3.24
N ALA A 75 -1.88 -10.23 4.10
CA ALA A 75 -1.07 -9.68 5.19
C ALA A 75 0.24 -9.05 4.69
N PHE A 76 0.69 -9.39 3.48
CA PHE A 76 1.92 -8.89 2.88
C PHE A 76 1.63 -7.89 1.76
N PRO A 77 2.51 -6.88 1.56
CA PRO A 77 2.43 -6.02 0.38
C PRO A 77 2.76 -6.84 -0.87
N LEU A 78 1.84 -6.83 -1.85
CA LEU A 78 2.00 -7.55 -3.10
C LEU A 78 2.73 -6.68 -4.12
N VAL A 79 3.68 -7.26 -4.86
CA VAL A 79 4.27 -6.65 -6.05
C VAL A 79 3.43 -7.05 -7.26
N VAL A 80 2.96 -6.07 -8.03
CA VAL A 80 2.15 -6.30 -9.23
C VAL A 80 2.71 -5.54 -10.43
N PRO A 81 2.61 -6.09 -11.65
CA PRO A 81 3.15 -5.43 -12.83
C PRO A 81 2.39 -4.15 -13.20
N THR A 82 1.07 -4.15 -13.01
CA THR A 82 0.19 -3.00 -13.32
C THR A 82 -0.87 -2.79 -12.25
N THR A 83 -1.47 -1.60 -12.23
CA THR A 83 -2.46 -1.22 -11.22
C THR A 83 -3.75 -2.02 -11.41
N PRO A 84 -4.13 -2.88 -10.46
CA PRO A 84 -5.35 -3.67 -10.55
C PRO A 84 -6.59 -2.81 -10.30
N THR A 85 -7.71 -3.18 -10.94
CA THR A 85 -9.01 -2.48 -10.79
C THR A 85 -9.80 -2.94 -9.55
N LEU A 86 -9.45 -4.09 -8.99
CA LEU A 86 -10.05 -4.66 -7.79
C LEU A 86 -9.04 -4.70 -6.65
N LYS A 87 -9.55 -4.60 -5.43
CA LYS A 87 -8.75 -4.69 -4.22
C LYS A 87 -8.18 -6.10 -4.06
N LEU A 88 -6.85 -6.20 -3.94
CA LEU A 88 -6.12 -7.45 -3.67
C LEU A 88 -5.64 -7.46 -2.21
N THR A 89 -4.94 -6.40 -1.83
CA THR A 89 -4.40 -6.15 -0.50
C THR A 89 -4.67 -4.68 -0.13
N ASN A 90 -4.26 -4.23 1.05
CA ASN A 90 -4.37 -2.81 1.39
C ASN A 90 -3.28 -1.97 0.71
N THR A 91 -2.08 -2.53 0.55
CA THR A 91 -0.90 -1.86 -0.02
C THR A 91 -0.24 -2.76 -1.05
N ILE A 92 0.09 -2.19 -2.20
CA ILE A 92 0.78 -2.86 -3.30
C ILE A 92 1.98 -2.03 -3.74
N PHE A 93 2.99 -2.68 -4.30
CA PHE A 93 4.00 -2.04 -5.12
C PHE A 93 3.67 -2.29 -6.58
N VAL A 94 3.60 -1.25 -7.40
CA VAL A 94 3.26 -1.38 -8.82
C VAL A 94 4.49 -1.10 -9.67
N GLU A 95 4.93 -2.08 -10.46
CA GLU A 95 6.18 -2.02 -11.22
C GLU A 95 6.11 -0.99 -12.37
N ASP A 96 4.99 -0.93 -13.10
CA ASP A 96 4.83 0.02 -14.21
C ASP A 96 4.83 1.49 -13.76
N LYS A 97 4.45 1.77 -12.51
CA LYS A 97 4.53 3.10 -11.89
C LYS A 97 5.77 3.28 -11.02
N GLN A 98 6.46 2.21 -10.64
CA GLN A 98 7.59 2.20 -9.72
C GLN A 98 7.28 2.87 -8.37
N CYS A 99 6.08 2.65 -7.83
CA CYS A 99 5.66 3.27 -6.57
C CYS A 99 4.77 2.36 -5.70
N PHE A 100 4.72 2.68 -4.41
CA PHE A 100 3.75 2.10 -3.49
C PHE A 100 2.39 2.76 -3.66
N MET A 101 1.33 1.95 -3.69
CA MET A 101 -0.04 2.40 -3.82
C MET A 101 -0.89 1.75 -2.74
N VAL A 102 -1.81 2.54 -2.19
CA VAL A 102 -2.72 2.13 -1.12
C VAL A 102 -4.14 2.15 -1.64
N TRP A 103 -4.95 1.17 -1.27
CA TRP A 103 -6.37 1.17 -1.57
C TRP A 103 -7.08 2.24 -0.74
N ILE A 104 -7.48 3.33 -1.38
CA ILE A 104 -8.05 4.51 -0.71
C ILE A 104 -9.30 5.00 -1.45
N THR A 105 -10.17 5.69 -0.71
CA THR A 105 -11.30 6.44 -1.25
C THR A 105 -11.02 7.93 -1.11
N VAL A 106 -11.05 8.67 -2.23
CA VAL A 106 -10.88 10.13 -2.29
C VAL A 106 -11.99 10.69 -3.16
N GLY A 107 -12.94 11.42 -2.55
CA GLY A 107 -14.13 11.89 -3.25
C GLY A 107 -14.92 10.72 -3.86
N ALA A 108 -15.17 10.77 -5.17
CA ALA A 108 -15.85 9.70 -5.91
C ALA A 108 -14.93 8.55 -6.36
N TYR A 109 -13.61 8.69 -6.22
CA TYR A 109 -12.64 7.66 -6.62
C TYR A 109 -12.42 6.66 -5.49
N THR A 110 -12.49 5.37 -5.81
CA THR A 110 -12.02 4.28 -4.93
C THR A 110 -11.14 3.37 -5.75
N GLY A 111 -9.90 3.18 -5.29
CA GLY A 111 -8.92 2.36 -5.99
C GLY A 111 -7.53 2.50 -5.37
N TYR A 112 -6.54 1.90 -6.03
CA TYR A 112 -5.15 2.07 -5.64
C TYR A 112 -4.63 3.44 -6.08
N MET A 113 -4.05 4.18 -5.15
CA MET A 113 -3.44 5.48 -5.38
C MET A 113 -2.20 5.63 -4.50
N SER A 114 -1.15 6.28 -5.01
CA SER A 114 -0.02 6.67 -4.16
C SER A 114 -0.48 7.74 -3.15
N PRO A 115 -0.13 7.65 -1.86
CA PRO A 115 -0.43 8.69 -0.88
C PRO A 115 0.06 10.09 -1.29
N GLU A 116 1.12 10.13 -2.10
CA GLU A 116 1.79 11.33 -2.62
C GLU A 116 1.21 11.80 -3.96
N CYS A 117 0.22 11.11 -4.51
CA CYS A 117 -0.37 11.49 -5.79
C CYS A 117 -0.96 12.92 -5.70
N GLY A 118 -0.61 13.75 -6.67
CA GLY A 118 -0.94 15.18 -6.70
C GLY A 118 0.07 16.09 -6.00
N MET A 119 1.09 15.53 -5.33
CA MET A 119 2.19 16.34 -4.80
C MET A 119 3.09 16.84 -5.94
N TRP A 120 3.58 18.06 -5.77
CA TRP A 120 4.61 18.58 -6.64
C TRP A 120 5.96 17.93 -6.30
N MET A 121 6.57 17.29 -7.29
CA MET A 121 7.90 16.72 -7.22
C MET A 121 8.84 17.45 -8.17
N ASP A 122 10.06 17.71 -7.71
CA ASP A 122 11.13 18.26 -8.54
C ASP A 122 11.83 17.11 -9.28
N GLY A 123 11.60 17.03 -10.60
CA GLY A 123 12.25 16.04 -11.45
C GLY A 123 13.66 16.49 -11.86
N TRP A 124 14.62 15.57 -11.90
CA TRP A 124 15.98 15.82 -12.40
C TRP A 124 16.18 15.30 -13.83
N THR A 125 15.22 14.54 -14.36
CA THR A 125 15.27 13.92 -15.69
C THR A 125 14.55 14.78 -16.72
N PRO A 126 14.99 14.79 -18.01
CA PRO A 126 14.30 15.51 -19.07
C PRO A 126 12.88 15.00 -19.37
N ASN A 127 12.63 13.71 -19.11
CA ASN A 127 11.34 13.06 -19.26
C ASN A 127 10.80 12.64 -17.88
N PRO A 128 9.48 12.66 -17.67
CA PRO A 128 8.89 12.25 -16.40
C PRO A 128 9.17 10.77 -16.15
N LEU A 129 9.52 10.44 -14.90
CA LEU A 129 9.58 9.04 -14.44
C LEU A 129 8.19 8.40 -14.45
N PRO A 130 8.06 7.07 -14.36
CA PRO A 130 6.77 6.39 -14.52
C PRO A 130 5.66 6.79 -13.51
N PHE A 131 6.04 7.30 -12.33
CA PHE A 131 5.11 7.86 -11.32
C PHE A 131 4.85 9.37 -11.46
N GLN A 132 5.47 10.03 -12.44
CA GLN A 132 5.41 11.49 -12.61
C GLN A 132 4.62 11.89 -13.85
N VAL A 133 4.09 13.12 -13.83
CA VAL A 133 3.45 13.75 -14.97
C VAL A 133 3.97 15.18 -15.09
N ASN A 134 4.28 15.63 -16.32
CA ASN A 134 4.84 16.96 -16.56
C ASN A 134 3.82 18.08 -16.29
N ALA A 135 4.21 19.04 -15.44
CA ALA A 135 3.45 20.24 -15.13
C ALA A 135 3.76 21.41 -16.10
N ILE A 136 3.46 21.20 -17.39
CA ILE A 136 3.72 22.16 -18.48
C ILE A 136 2.42 22.74 -19.10
N GLY A 137 1.29 22.65 -18.39
CA GLY A 137 0.00 23.11 -18.92
C GLY A 137 -0.65 22.16 -19.94
N THR A 138 -0.26 20.88 -19.98
CA THR A 138 -0.84 19.88 -20.87
C THR A 138 -2.26 19.52 -20.43
N THR A 139 -3.17 19.38 -21.41
CA THR A 139 -4.50 18.83 -21.19
C THR A 139 -4.44 17.31 -21.21
N VAL A 140 -5.01 16.65 -20.20
CA VAL A 140 -5.05 15.20 -20.05
C VAL A 140 -6.48 14.70 -19.86
N ASN A 141 -6.72 13.41 -20.11
CA ASN A 141 -8.02 12.79 -19.91
C ASN A 141 -8.17 12.28 -18.46
N ASN A 142 -9.35 12.47 -17.88
CA ASN A 142 -9.69 11.94 -16.57
C ASN A 142 -9.65 10.39 -16.53
N ALA A 143 -10.01 9.73 -17.62
CA ALA A 143 -9.97 8.26 -17.72
C ALA A 143 -8.56 7.68 -17.55
N ASP A 144 -7.53 8.42 -17.99
CA ASP A 144 -6.12 7.99 -17.89
C ASP A 144 -5.54 8.28 -16.49
N TYR A 145 -6.04 9.32 -15.82
CA TYR A 145 -5.55 9.78 -14.52
C TYR A 145 -6.67 9.99 -13.48
N PRO A 146 -7.51 8.97 -13.21
CA PRO A 146 -8.72 9.15 -12.40
C PRO A 146 -8.41 9.47 -10.94
N ALA A 147 -7.36 8.85 -10.38
CA ALA A 147 -6.91 9.10 -9.01
C ALA A 147 -6.39 10.54 -8.82
N LEU A 148 -5.63 11.03 -9.79
CA LEU A 148 -5.06 12.38 -9.78
C LEU A 148 -6.16 13.44 -9.86
N TYR A 149 -7.11 13.26 -10.78
CA TYR A 149 -8.27 14.15 -10.91
C TYR A 149 -9.08 14.22 -9.61
N ALA A 150 -9.41 13.06 -9.03
CA ALA A 150 -10.16 13.00 -7.78
C ALA A 150 -9.43 13.69 -6.61
N ARG A 151 -8.09 13.62 -6.57
CA ARG A 151 -7.28 14.33 -5.58
C ARG A 151 -7.30 15.84 -5.78
N TYR A 152 -7.29 16.33 -7.02
CA TYR A 152 -7.42 17.76 -7.31
C TYR A 152 -8.81 18.31 -6.97
N VAL A 153 -9.85 17.54 -7.24
CA VAL A 153 -11.21 17.86 -6.77
C VAL A 153 -11.24 17.94 -5.24
N ALA A 154 -10.74 16.92 -4.55
CA ALA A 154 -10.77 16.85 -3.09
C ALA A 154 -9.91 17.93 -2.39
N SER A 155 -8.87 18.45 -3.07
CA SER A 155 -8.03 19.53 -2.55
C SER A 155 -8.53 20.94 -2.88
N GLY A 156 -9.61 21.07 -3.67
CA GLY A 156 -10.15 22.38 -4.05
C GLY A 156 -9.28 23.16 -5.04
N LEU A 157 -8.32 22.50 -5.70
CA LEU A 157 -7.43 23.11 -6.68
C LEU A 157 -8.03 23.18 -8.09
N LEU A 158 -9.15 22.49 -8.32
CA LEU A 158 -9.83 22.45 -9.61
C LEU A 158 -10.65 23.73 -9.84
N VAL A 159 -10.37 24.44 -10.92
CA VAL A 159 -11.04 25.68 -11.32
C VAL A 159 -11.61 25.57 -12.73
N SER A 160 -12.64 26.35 -13.04
CA SER A 160 -13.19 26.42 -14.40
C SER A 160 -12.18 27.02 -15.39
N SER A 161 -12.35 26.74 -16.68
CA SER A 161 -11.48 27.25 -17.73
C SER A 161 -11.35 28.78 -17.78
N GLY A 162 -12.42 29.50 -17.45
CA GLY A 162 -12.39 30.97 -17.37
C GLY A 162 -11.64 31.52 -16.15
N SER A 163 -11.43 30.71 -15.12
CA SER A 163 -10.73 31.10 -13.88
C SER A 163 -9.28 30.62 -13.83
N TRP A 164 -8.86 29.83 -14.82
CA TRP A 164 -7.51 29.29 -14.87
C TRP A 164 -6.50 30.31 -15.37
N VAL A 165 -5.38 30.44 -14.66
CA VAL A 165 -4.30 31.38 -14.99
C VAL A 165 -2.96 30.63 -15.03
N PRO A 166 -2.15 30.78 -16.10
CA PRO A 166 -0.80 30.23 -16.15
C PRO A 166 0.05 30.68 -14.95
N GLY A 167 0.96 29.83 -14.48
CA GLY A 167 1.81 30.14 -13.32
C GLY A 167 1.10 30.08 -11.97
N THR A 168 -0.15 29.60 -11.91
CA THR A 168 -0.84 29.29 -10.66
C THR A 168 -0.90 27.77 -10.46
N LEU A 169 -0.98 27.33 -9.20
CA LEU A 169 -1.11 25.89 -8.86
C LEU A 169 -2.53 25.35 -9.11
N ASN A 170 -3.39 26.13 -9.78
CA ASN A 170 -4.75 25.73 -10.05
C ASN A 170 -4.82 24.81 -11.28
N ILE A 171 -5.70 23.83 -11.21
CA ILE A 171 -5.94 22.85 -12.28
C ILE A 171 -7.17 23.27 -13.04
N CYS A 172 -7.09 23.34 -14.37
CA CYS A 172 -8.23 23.74 -15.19
C CYS A 172 -9.13 22.53 -15.46
N ASP A 173 -10.41 22.60 -15.12
CA ASP A 173 -11.40 21.68 -15.66
C ASP A 173 -11.83 22.18 -17.05
N VAL A 174 -11.25 21.59 -18.10
CA VAL A 174 -11.44 22.06 -19.48
C VAL A 174 -12.81 21.62 -19.98
N VAL A 175 -13.11 20.34 -19.79
CA VAL A 175 -14.43 19.76 -19.99
C VAL A 175 -14.76 18.97 -18.75
N ALA A 176 -15.73 19.46 -17.98
CA ALA A 176 -16.09 18.91 -16.68
C ALA A 176 -16.19 17.39 -16.69
N GLY A 177 -15.39 16.74 -15.83
CA GLY A 177 -15.35 15.29 -15.67
C GLY A 177 -14.74 14.50 -16.84
N THR A 178 -14.29 15.16 -17.90
CA THR A 178 -13.72 14.51 -19.10
C THR A 178 -12.24 14.83 -19.26
N THR A 179 -11.88 16.10 -19.31
CA THR A 179 -10.48 16.53 -19.51
C THR A 179 -10.13 17.68 -18.59
N PHE A 180 -8.92 17.64 -18.06
CA PHE A 180 -8.38 18.68 -17.20
C PHE A 180 -6.98 19.08 -17.65
N LYS A 181 -6.60 20.32 -17.40
CA LYS A 181 -5.28 20.85 -17.71
C LYS A 181 -4.46 20.91 -16.43
N LEU A 182 -3.28 20.32 -16.49
CA LEU A 182 -2.27 20.37 -15.45
C LEU A 182 -1.77 21.82 -15.25
N PRO A 183 -1.12 22.13 -14.11
CA PRO A 183 -0.57 23.47 -13.92
C PRO A 183 0.59 23.67 -14.90
N ASP A 184 0.88 24.93 -15.24
CA ASP A 184 2.07 25.31 -16.01
C ASP A 184 3.06 26.00 -15.07
N LEU A 185 4.12 25.26 -14.71
CA LEU A 185 5.14 25.70 -13.76
C LEU A 185 6.44 26.14 -14.45
N ARG A 186 6.46 26.24 -15.78
CA ARG A 186 7.66 26.70 -16.50
C ARG A 186 7.95 28.16 -16.16
N ASN A 187 9.23 28.46 -15.91
CA ASN A 187 9.71 29.79 -15.50
C ASN A 187 9.11 30.28 -14.16
N MET A 188 8.56 29.39 -13.33
CA MET A 188 8.03 29.72 -12.01
C MET A 188 9.03 29.33 -10.92
N HIS A 189 9.04 30.09 -9.82
CA HIS A 189 9.86 29.79 -8.63
C HIS A 189 8.96 29.33 -7.48
N LYS A 190 9.36 28.26 -6.79
CA LYS A 190 8.70 27.81 -5.55
C LYS A 190 8.76 28.93 -4.52
N ARG A 191 7.61 29.30 -3.95
CA ARG A 191 7.55 30.15 -2.77
C ARG A 191 6.92 29.36 -1.63
N MET A 192 7.65 29.23 -0.54
CA MET A 192 7.12 28.64 0.69
C MET A 192 6.29 29.71 1.41
N THR A 193 5.08 29.36 1.82
CA THR A 193 4.23 30.24 2.62
C THR A 193 4.81 30.34 4.03
N GLY A 194 4.96 31.56 4.55
CA GLY A 194 5.44 31.82 5.91
C GLY A 194 6.08 33.19 6.04
N THR A 195 6.14 33.70 7.27
CA THR A 195 6.88 34.91 7.61
C THR A 195 8.29 34.50 8.03
N ASN A 196 9.33 35.11 7.42
CA ASN A 196 10.69 34.93 7.92
C ASN A 196 10.79 35.52 9.33
N ALA A 197 10.98 34.67 10.34
CA ALA A 197 11.11 35.09 11.73
C ALA A 197 12.53 35.54 12.09
N ASP A 198 13.50 35.36 11.19
CA ASP A 198 14.84 35.89 11.37
C ASP A 198 14.81 37.41 11.20
N THR A 199 14.91 38.12 12.34
CA THR A 199 15.00 39.58 12.43
C THR A 199 16.45 40.05 12.57
N ALA A 200 17.42 39.13 12.57
CA ALA A 200 18.81 39.43 12.90
C ALA A 200 19.69 39.78 11.70
N ASN A 201 19.27 39.51 10.46
CA ASN A 201 19.99 39.93 9.25
C ASN A 201 19.01 40.25 8.11
N ALA A 202 18.60 41.51 8.04
CA ALA A 202 18.02 42.14 6.85
C ALA A 202 19.12 42.90 6.09
#